data_AF-A0A7J9NCB9-F1
#
_entry.id   AF-A0A7J9NCB9-F1
#
_cell.length_a   1.000
_cell.length_b   1.000
_cell.length_c   1.000
_cell.angle_alpha   90.00
_cell.angle_beta   90.00
_cell.angle_gamma   90.00
#
_symmetry.space_group_name_H-M   'P 1'
#
loop_
_entity.id
_entity.type
_entity.pdbx_description
1 polymer ?
#
loop_
_entity_poly.entity_id
_entity_poly.type
_entity_poly.pdbx_seq_one_letter_code
_entity_poly.pdbx_strand_id
1 'polypeptide(L)'
;MESYFRAKVIVDDAVKVNTTSMFLIDIALLWWQGRTTDKRQCEIRTWQEFQCKLKGQFYPEFVEEEARAKLQGITKWDTVGERWTKEVSKSCRKP
;
A
#
# COMPACT_ATOMS: atom_id res chain seq x y z
N MET A 1 -2.71 19.32 2.87
CA MET A 1 -3.54 19.73 4.04
C MET A 1 -2.72 20.39 5.16
N GLU A 2 -1.43 20.09 5.33
CA GLU A 2 -0.63 20.69 6.41
C GLU A 2 -0.52 22.22 6.34
N SER A 3 -0.42 22.80 5.14
CA SER A 3 -0.47 24.25 4.95
C SER A 3 -1.80 24.87 5.40
N TYR A 4 -2.91 24.20 5.12
CA TYR A 4 -4.24 24.61 5.56
C TYR A 4 -4.37 24.55 7.09
N PHE A 5 -3.91 23.47 7.72
CA PHE A 5 -3.94 23.36 9.18
C PHE A 5 -3.04 24.38 9.86
N ARG A 6 -1.87 24.67 9.28
CA ARG A 6 -0.98 25.74 9.77
C ARG A 6 -1.67 27.11 9.67
N ALA A 7 -2.33 27.41 8.54
CA ALA A 7 -3.02 28.68 8.35
C ALA A 7 -4.27 28.82 9.25
N LYS A 8 -4.94 27.72 9.56
CA LYS A 8 -6.12 27.67 10.44
C LYS A 8 -5.79 27.42 11.91
N VAL A 9 -4.50 27.28 12.26
CA VAL A 9 -4.01 26.96 13.61
C VAL A 9 -4.69 25.71 14.20
N ILE A 10 -4.96 24.72 13.34
CA ILE A 10 -5.55 23.44 13.76
C ILE A 10 -4.40 22.54 14.20
N VAL A 11 -4.27 22.37 15.52
CA VAL A 11 -3.22 21.55 16.15
C VAL A 11 -3.75 20.19 16.57
N ASP A 12 -5.02 20.11 16.96
CA ASP A 12 -5.65 18.87 17.42
C ASP A 12 -5.78 17.84 16.30
N ASP A 13 -5.27 16.64 16.55
CA ASP A 13 -5.22 15.57 15.55
C ASP A 13 -6.59 14.99 15.22
N ALA A 14 -7.50 14.89 16.21
CA ALA A 14 -8.86 14.43 15.94
C ALA A 14 -9.61 15.43 15.05
N VAL A 15 -9.41 16.73 15.27
CA VAL A 15 -9.95 17.79 14.41
C VAL A 15 -9.35 17.74 13.00
N LYS A 16 -8.03 17.49 12.85
CA LYS A 16 -7.41 17.32 11.52
C LYS A 16 -7.96 16.10 10.77
N VAL A 17 -8.11 14.96 11.44
CA VAL A 17 -8.66 13.73 10.87
C VAL A 17 -10.11 13.96 10.45
N ASN A 18 -10.94 14.52 11.33
CA ASN A 18 -12.34 14.81 11.02
C ASN A 18 -12.46 15.81 9.86
N THR A 19 -11.71 16.91 9.91
CA THR A 19 -11.70 17.92 8.84
C THR A 19 -11.29 17.30 7.52
N THR A 20 -10.23 16.48 7.49
CA THR A 20 -9.78 15.84 6.24
C THR A 20 -10.77 14.81 5.73
N SER A 21 -11.43 14.07 6.62
CA SER A 21 -12.45 13.10 6.22
C SER A 21 -13.62 13.75 5.49
N MET A 22 -13.96 15.00 5.82
CA MET A 22 -14.96 15.78 5.09
C MET A 22 -14.53 16.16 3.67
N PHE A 23 -13.22 16.20 3.40
CA PHE A 23 -12.67 16.47 2.07
C PHE A 23 -12.43 15.19 1.23
N LEU A 24 -12.67 14.00 1.78
CA LEU A 24 -12.60 12.76 1.00
C LEU A 24 -13.84 12.62 0.11
N ILE A 25 -13.64 12.18 -1.13
CA ILE A 25 -14.70 12.03 -2.14
C ILE A 25 -14.61 10.62 -2.75
N ASP A 26 -15.73 10.14 -3.30
CA ASP A 26 -15.86 8.87 -4.04
C ASP A 26 -15.30 7.65 -3.28
N ILE A 27 -14.32 6.98 -3.88
CA ILE A 27 -13.72 5.74 -3.39
C ILE A 27 -12.97 5.96 -2.08
N ALA A 28 -12.39 7.15 -1.88
CA ALA A 28 -11.69 7.50 -0.64
C ALA A 28 -12.66 7.69 0.53
N LEU A 29 -13.85 8.24 0.26
CA LEU A 29 -14.91 8.38 1.27
C LEU A 29 -15.47 7.01 1.67
N LEU A 30 -15.76 6.14 0.69
CA LEU A 30 -16.26 4.78 0.97
C LEU A 30 -15.27 3.94 1.78
N TRP A 31 -13.98 4.02 1.45
CA TRP A 31 -12.92 3.38 2.23
C TRP A 31 -12.88 3.90 3.68
N TRP A 32 -13.03 5.21 3.87
CA TRP A 32 -13.07 5.82 5.19
C TRP A 32 -14.29 5.40 6.00
N GLN A 33 -15.49 5.40 5.40
CA GLN A 33 -16.73 4.97 6.07
C GLN A 33 -16.74 3.49 6.43
N GLY A 34 -16.19 2.63 5.57
CA GLY A 34 -16.02 1.20 5.88
C GLY A 34 -15.13 0.98 7.11
N ARG A 35 -14.08 1.78 7.25
CA ARG A 35 -13.15 1.75 8.39
C ARG A 35 -13.75 2.23 9.70
N THR A 36 -14.55 3.29 9.67
CA THR A 36 -15.19 3.84 10.89
C THR A 36 -16.36 3.00 11.38
N THR A 37 -17.03 2.28 10.47
CA THR A 37 -18.16 1.40 10.79
C THR A 37 -17.70 0.06 11.35
N ASP A 38 -16.51 -0.40 10.95
CA ASP A 38 -15.94 -1.66 11.44
C ASP A 38 -15.38 -1.48 12.86
N LYS A 39 -16.19 -1.83 13.87
CA LYS A 39 -15.83 -1.81 15.30
C LYS A 39 -14.58 -2.65 15.63
N ARG A 40 -14.09 -3.49 14.71
CA ARG A 40 -12.86 -4.28 14.89
C ARG A 40 -11.61 -3.53 14.48
N GLN A 41 -11.73 -2.46 13.69
CA GLN A 41 -10.58 -1.69 13.23
C GLN A 41 -10.32 -0.55 14.21
N CYS A 42 -9.13 -0.55 14.82
CA CYS A 42 -8.73 0.45 15.81
C CYS A 42 -8.99 1.88 15.33
N GLU A 43 -9.61 2.67 16.20
CA GLU A 43 -9.89 4.09 16.05
C GLU A 43 -8.60 4.83 15.67
N ILE A 44 -8.58 5.50 14.51
CA ILE A 44 -7.40 6.26 14.06
C ILE A 44 -7.36 7.54 14.88
N ARG A 45 -6.46 7.58 15.87
CA ARG A 45 -6.39 8.67 16.85
C ARG A 45 -5.39 9.76 16.49
N THR A 46 -4.45 9.46 15.60
CA THR A 46 -3.41 10.41 15.21
C THR A 46 -3.53 10.81 13.75
N TRP A 47 -3.14 12.05 13.46
CA TRP A 47 -3.10 12.57 12.08
C TRP A 47 -2.08 11.81 11.22
N GLN A 48 -0.98 11.37 11.83
CA GLN A 48 0.06 10.60 11.15
C GLN A 48 -0.43 9.21 10.73
N GLU A 49 -1.11 8.47 11.61
CA GLU A 49 -1.70 7.17 11.25
C GLU A 49 -2.72 7.29 10.12
N PHE A 50 -3.53 8.35 10.15
CA PHE A 50 -4.45 8.67 9.07
C PHE A 50 -3.70 8.84 7.74
N GLN A 51 -2.65 9.67 7.71
CA GLN A 51 -1.84 9.89 6.51
C GLN A 51 -1.18 8.60 6.02
N CYS A 52 -0.59 7.79 6.91
CA CYS A 52 0.05 6.53 6.55
C CYS A 52 -0.95 5.54 5.94
N LYS A 53 -2.13 5.38 6.55
CA LYS A 53 -3.13 4.45 6.01
C LYS A 53 -3.74 4.95 4.71
N LEU A 54 -3.98 6.25 4.59
CA LEU A 54 -4.50 6.86 3.37
C LEU A 54 -3.49 6.72 2.21
N LYS A 55 -2.21 7.00 2.48
CA LYS A 55 -1.12 6.78 1.52
C LYS A 55 -0.96 5.31 1.16
N GLY A 56 -1.01 4.39 2.13
CA GLY A 56 -0.92 2.95 1.83
C GLY A 56 -2.07 2.44 0.97
N GLN A 57 -3.26 3.04 1.07
CA GLN A 57 -4.42 2.64 0.27
C GLN A 57 -4.39 3.20 -1.16
N PHE A 58 -3.98 4.46 -1.32
CA PHE A 58 -4.15 5.21 -2.57
C PHE A 58 -2.86 5.61 -3.26
N TYR A 59 -1.71 5.54 -2.56
CA TYR A 59 -0.42 5.93 -3.10
C TYR A 59 0.43 4.71 -3.45
N PRO A 60 0.67 4.46 -4.75
CA PRO A 60 1.31 3.25 -5.21
C PRO A 60 2.83 3.21 -5.03
N GLU A 61 3.49 4.14 -4.34
CA GLU A 61 4.93 4.02 -4.06
C GLU A 61 5.26 2.70 -3.31
N PHE A 62 4.30 2.18 -2.52
CA PHE A 62 4.37 0.83 -1.95
C PHE A 62 3.95 -0.29 -2.93
N VAL A 63 3.06 0.03 -3.88
CA VAL A 63 2.58 -0.89 -4.93
C VAL A 63 3.64 -1.10 -6.01
N GLU A 64 4.46 -0.09 -6.32
CA GLU A 64 5.55 -0.16 -7.29
C GLU A 64 6.68 -1.02 -6.73
N GLU A 65 7.06 -0.84 -5.47
CA GLU A 65 8.02 -1.70 -4.79
C GLU A 65 7.50 -3.14 -4.66
N GLU A 66 6.21 -3.33 -4.36
CA GLU A 66 5.59 -4.65 -4.35
C GLU A 66 5.52 -5.28 -5.75
N ALA A 67 5.17 -4.50 -6.79
CA ALA A 67 5.15 -4.95 -8.18
C ALA A 67 6.56 -5.31 -8.66
N ARG A 68 7.56 -4.52 -8.30
CA ARG A 68 8.98 -4.76 -8.60
C ARG A 68 9.47 -6.03 -7.89
N ALA A 69 9.14 -6.22 -6.62
CA ALA A 69 9.47 -7.44 -5.88
C ALA A 69 8.81 -8.69 -6.50
N LYS A 70 7.55 -8.57 -6.94
CA LYS A 70 6.83 -9.65 -7.64
C LYS A 70 7.47 -9.99 -8.98
N LEU A 71 7.85 -8.99 -9.79
CA LEU A 71 8.54 -9.20 -11.06
C LEU A 71 9.92 -9.86 -10.87
N GLN A 72 10.70 -9.42 -9.88
CA GLN A 72 11.98 -10.05 -9.53
C GLN A 72 11.80 -11.50 -9.07
N GLY A 73 10.71 -11.79 -8.35
CA GLY A 73 10.32 -13.14 -7.99
C GLY A 73 10.14 -14.02 -9.23
N ILE A 74 9.32 -13.58 -10.19
CA ILE A 74 9.03 -14.32 -11.44
C ILE A 74 10.30 -14.59 -12.25
N THR A 75 11.15 -13.58 -12.47
CA THR A 75 12.41 -13.75 -13.21
C THR A 75 13.34 -14.80 -12.56
N LYS A 76 13.36 -14.87 -11.23
CA LYS A 76 14.17 -15.86 -10.50
C LYS A 76 13.66 -17.29 -10.74
N TRP A 77 12.34 -17.50 -10.79
CA TRP A 77 11.75 -18.82 -11.07
C TRP A 77 11.98 -19.27 -12.51
N ASP A 78 11.88 -18.35 -13.48
CA ASP A 78 12.15 -18.65 -14.89
C ASP A 78 13.63 -19.05 -15.09
N THR A 79 14.55 -18.33 -14.45
CA THR A 79 15.99 -18.66 -14.49
C THR A 79 16.27 -20.04 -13.91
N VAL A 80 15.58 -20.42 -12.83
CA VAL A 80 15.67 -21.75 -12.23
C VAL A 80 15.11 -22.80 -13.20
N GLY A 81 13.93 -22.59 -13.79
CA GLY A 81 13.33 -23.49 -14.78
C GLY A 81 14.20 -23.73 -16.01
N GLU A 82 14.84 -22.68 -16.53
CA GLU A 82 15.81 -22.80 -17.62
C GLU A 82 17.05 -23.62 -17.24
N ARG A 83 17.52 -23.49 -16.00
CA ARG A 83 18.67 -24.26 -15.51
C ARG A 83 18.32 -25.75 -15.42
N TRP A 84 17.14 -26.09 -14.90
CA TRP A 84 16.65 -27.47 -14.83
C TRP A 84 16.48 -28.09 -16.22
N THR A 85 15.89 -27.37 -17.17
CA THR A 85 15.71 -27.88 -18.55
C THR A 85 17.04 -28.11 -19.25
N LYS A 86 18.02 -27.22 -19.05
CA LYS A 86 19.40 -27.40 -19.56
C LYS A 86 20.12 -28.59 -18.89
N GLU A 87 19.89 -28.83 -17.60
CA GLU A 87 20.51 -29.93 -16.84
C GLU A 87 19.92 -31.30 -17.22
N VAL A 88 18.59 -31.40 -17.36
CA VAL A 88 17.90 -32.60 -17.85
C VAL A 88 18.33 -32.93 -19.27
N SER A 89 18.41 -31.93 -20.17
CA SER A 89 18.88 -32.13 -21.54
C SER A 89 20.33 -32.62 -21.61
N LYS A 90 21.22 -32.13 -20.73
CA LYS A 90 22.61 -32.61 -20.63
C LYS A 90 22.70 -34.02 -20.05
N SER A 91 21.85 -34.39 -19.10
CA SER A 91 21.82 -35.74 -18.52
C SER A 91 21.35 -36.79 -19.53
N CYS A 92 20.39 -36.44 -20.39
CA CYS A 92 19.92 -37.32 -21.47
C CYS A 92 20.92 -37.43 -22.65
N ARG A 93 22.00 -36.63 -22.66
CA ARG A 93 23.02 -36.61 -23.71
C ARG A 93 24.37 -37.19 -23.25
N LYS A 94 24.36 -38.06 -22.22
CA LYS A 94 25.52 -38.92 -21.92
C LYS A 94 25.38 -40.25 -22.67
N PRO A 95 26.46 -40.75 -23.30
CA PRO A 95 26.48 -42.01 -24.04
C PRO A 95 26.27 -43.23 -23.14
#